data_AF-A0A3D3H0L4-F1
#
_entry.id   AF-A0A3D3H0L4-F1
#
_cell.length_a   1.000
_cell.length_b   1.000
_cell.length_c   1.000
_cell.angle_alpha   90.00
_cell.angle_beta   90.00
_cell.angle_gamma   90.00
#
_symmetry.space_group_name_H-M   'P 1'
#
loop_
_entity.id
_entity.type
_entity.pdbx_description
1 polymer ?
#
loop_
_entity_poly.entity_id
_entity_poly.type
_entity_poly.pdbx_seq_one_letter_code
_entity_poly.pdbx_strand_id
1 'polypeptide(L)'
;MTRKTKVSFSASQKLEYAKLMVDENHSNKQIQEISGACASAIAHRKRQYLAELSGHTPQNSNAITVDQQRNQLLEKQLKQAQRDNEILKKAAAFFIRDNPNLN
;
A
#
# COMPACT_ATOMS: atom_id res chain seq x y z
N MET A 1 23.80 17.06 -14.86
CA MET A 1 23.50 16.03 -13.84
C MET A 1 23.19 14.72 -14.55
N THR A 2 23.98 13.66 -14.35
CA THR A 2 23.67 12.33 -14.88
C THR A 2 22.60 11.68 -13.99
N ARG A 3 21.49 11.23 -14.57
CA ARG A 3 20.44 10.53 -13.82
C ARG A 3 20.99 9.17 -13.37
N LYS A 4 20.96 8.91 -12.07
CA LYS A 4 21.27 7.58 -11.54
C LYS A 4 20.27 6.57 -12.09
N THR A 5 20.77 5.41 -12.54
CA THR A 5 19.96 4.32 -13.09
C THR A 5 18.94 3.85 -12.04
N LYS A 6 17.68 3.71 -12.46
CA LYS A 6 16.60 3.30 -11.57
C LYS A 6 16.68 1.80 -11.30
N VAL A 7 17.09 1.42 -10.09
CA VAL A 7 17.06 0.03 -9.65
C VAL A 7 15.63 -0.34 -9.21
N SER A 8 15.08 -1.41 -9.77
CA SER A 8 13.78 -1.95 -9.37
C SER A 8 13.98 -3.09 -8.36
N PHE A 9 13.16 -3.13 -7.32
CA PHE A 9 13.22 -4.14 -6.27
C PHE A 9 11.87 -4.81 -6.10
N SER A 10 11.88 -6.11 -5.81
CA SER A 10 10.67 -6.83 -5.42
C SER A 10 10.13 -6.33 -4.08
N ALA A 11 8.87 -6.66 -3.77
CA ALA A 11 8.28 -6.32 -2.47
C ALA A 11 9.03 -7.00 -1.30
N SER A 12 9.44 -8.26 -1.48
CA SER A 12 10.21 -9.02 -0.50
C SER A 12 11.57 -8.40 -0.22
N GLN A 13 12.31 -7.99 -1.25
CA GLN A 13 13.60 -7.32 -1.09
C GLN A 13 13.46 -6.00 -0.32
N LYS A 14 12.41 -5.21 -0.59
CA LYS A 14 12.17 -3.95 0.13
C LYS A 14 11.88 -4.21 1.61
N LEU A 15 11.13 -5.26 1.93
CA LEU A 15 10.83 -5.65 3.30
C LEU A 15 12.09 -6.11 4.03
N GLU A 16 12.90 -6.95 3.39
CA GLU A 16 14.16 -7.45 3.93
C GLU A 16 15.11 -6.30 4.28
N TYR A 17 15.36 -5.37 3.35
CA TYR A 17 16.19 -4.19 3.63
C TYR A 17 15.63 -3.33 4.76
N ALA A 18 14.30 -3.20 4.87
CA ALA A 18 13.68 -2.45 5.94
C ALA A 18 13.88 -3.12 7.32
N LYS A 19 13.76 -4.46 7.38
CA LYS A 19 14.05 -5.26 8.57
C LYS A 19 15.52 -5.11 8.99
N LEU A 20 16.46 -5.25 8.06
CA LEU A 20 17.89 -5.07 8.36
C LEU A 20 18.18 -3.70 9.01
N MET A 21 17.52 -2.63 8.55
CA MET A 21 17.71 -1.27 9.07
C MET A 21 17.06 -0.98 10.43
N VAL A 22 16.01 -1.71 10.80
CA VAL A 22 15.18 -1.42 11.98
C VAL A 22 15.39 -2.47 13.05
N ASP A 23 15.35 -3.74 12.67
CA ASP A 23 15.43 -4.87 13.60
C ASP A 23 16.90 -5.24 13.87
N GLU A 24 17.78 -5.14 12.84
CA GLU A 24 19.21 -5.50 12.94
C GLU A 24 20.16 -4.30 12.99
N ASN A 25 19.63 -3.08 13.17
CA ASN A 25 20.41 -1.84 13.31
C ASN A 25 21.45 -1.56 12.20
N HIS A 26 21.26 -2.09 10.99
CA HIS A 26 22.14 -1.74 9.87
C HIS A 26 22.01 -0.27 9.50
N SER A 27 23.14 0.35 9.15
CA SER A 27 23.18 1.73 8.70
C SER A 27 22.56 1.88 7.32
N ASN A 28 21.88 3.01 7.09
CA ASN A 28 21.34 3.35 5.77
C ASN A 28 22.41 3.31 4.68
N LYS A 29 23.68 3.63 5.00
CA LYS A 29 24.79 3.57 4.04
C LYS A 29 25.12 2.13 3.63
N GLN A 30 25.16 1.19 4.58
CA GLN A 30 25.43 -0.22 4.31
C GLN A 30 24.34 -0.80 3.38
N ILE A 31 23.08 -0.50 3.69
CA ILE A 31 21.96 -0.96 2.86
C ILE A 31 21.96 -0.28 1.49
N GLN A 32 22.40 0.97 1.40
CA GLN A 32 22.58 1.65 0.12
C GLN A 32 23.64 0.97 -0.76
N GLU A 33 24.75 0.53 -0.17
CA GLU A 33 25.83 -0.18 -0.87
C GLU A 33 25.38 -1.58 -1.32
N ILE A 34 24.71 -2.34 -0.44
CA ILE A 34 24.19 -3.68 -0.75
C ILE A 34 23.11 -3.61 -1.82
N SER A 35 22.15 -2.69 -1.68
CA SER A 35 20.98 -2.64 -2.55
C SER A 35 21.22 -1.83 -3.83
N GLY A 36 22.23 -0.96 -3.88
CA GLY A 36 22.43 0.01 -4.97
C GLY A 36 21.31 1.06 -5.11
N ALA A 37 20.46 1.21 -4.09
CA ALA A 37 19.38 2.20 -4.10
C ALA A 37 19.93 3.61 -3.76
N CYS A 38 19.16 4.65 -4.03
CA CYS A 38 19.51 5.99 -3.56
C CYS A 38 19.19 6.16 -2.07
N ALA A 39 19.95 7.03 -1.39
CA ALA A 39 19.77 7.36 0.03
C ALA A 39 18.32 7.73 0.39
N SER A 40 17.65 8.51 -0.46
CA SER A 40 16.26 8.93 -0.24
C SER A 40 15.27 7.77 -0.29
N ALA A 41 15.48 6.79 -1.18
CA ALA A 41 14.65 5.60 -1.24
C ALA A 41 14.81 4.72 0.00
N ILE A 42 16.05 4.56 0.49
CA ILE A 42 16.35 3.82 1.72
C ILE A 42 15.71 4.49 2.93
N ALA A 43 15.90 5.80 3.10
CA ALA A 43 15.29 6.56 4.18
C ALA A 43 13.75 6.54 4.13
N HIS A 44 13.16 6.61 2.93
CA HIS A 44 11.72 6.45 2.76
C HIS A 44 11.23 5.07 3.22
N ARG A 45 11.88 3.98 2.77
CA ARG A 45 11.50 2.61 3.15
C ARG A 45 11.59 2.39 4.65
N LYS A 46 12.64 2.88 5.31
CA LYS A 46 12.77 2.80 6.76
C LYS A 46 11.61 3.48 7.46
N ARG A 47 11.28 4.72 7.07
CA ARG A 47 10.13 5.46 7.63
C ARG A 47 8.81 4.74 7.39
N GLN A 48 8.61 4.21 6.18
CA GLN A 48 7.41 3.47 5.84
C GLN A 48 7.25 2.21 6.70
N TYR A 49 8.31 1.41 6.85
CA TYR A 49 8.27 0.20 7.68
C TYR A 49 7.97 0.52 9.15
N LEU A 50 8.56 1.57 9.72
CA LEU A 50 8.25 2.01 11.09
C LEU A 50 6.80 2.47 11.25
N ALA A 51 6.24 3.15 10.25
CA ALA A 51 4.83 3.55 10.26
C ALA A 51 3.91 2.33 10.17
N GLU A 52 4.25 1.35 9.34
CA GLU A 52 3.48 0.12 9.20
C GLU A 52 3.51 -0.73 10.48
N LEU A 53 4.66 -0.79 11.18
CA LEU A 53 4.80 -1.42 12.49
C LEU A 53 3.97 -0.72 13.58
N SER A 54 3.80 0.60 13.48
CA SER A 54 2.90 1.34 14.39
C SER A 54 1.42 1.26 13.98
N GLY A 55 1.08 0.39 13.02
CA GLY A 55 -0.29 0.14 12.58
C GLY A 55 -0.79 1.06 11.46
N HIS A 56 0.04 1.96 10.92
CA HIS A 56 -0.38 2.88 9.87
C HIS A 56 -0.27 2.23 8.50
N THR A 57 -1.41 1.91 7.89
CA THR A 57 -1.49 1.45 6.50
C THR A 57 -1.26 2.63 5.54
N PRO A 58 -0.35 2.52 4.56
CA PRO A 58 -0.17 3.58 3.57
C PRO A 58 -1.40 3.70 2.66
N GLN A 59 -1.83 4.92 2.32
CA GLN A 59 -3.01 5.13 1.47
C GLN A 59 -2.68 5.23 -0.04
N ASN A 60 -1.55 5.86 -0.36
CA ASN A 60 -1.17 6.20 -1.75
C ASN A 60 -0.01 5.35 -2.29
N SER A 61 0.45 4.37 -1.53
CA SER A 61 1.54 3.47 -1.91
C SER A 61 1.25 2.07 -1.42
N ASN A 62 1.84 1.07 -2.08
CA ASN A 62 1.72 -0.32 -1.63
C ASN A 62 2.44 -0.50 -0.29
N ALA A 63 1.79 -1.18 0.64
CA ALA A 63 2.38 -1.57 1.90
C ALA A 63 3.57 -2.52 1.70
N ILE A 64 4.55 -2.46 2.62
CA ILE A 64 5.76 -3.29 2.58
C ILE A 64 5.58 -4.57 3.41
N THR A 65 4.90 -4.48 4.54
CA THR A 65 4.57 -5.59 5.44
C THR A 65 3.36 -6.36 4.94
N VAL A 66 3.37 -7.68 5.17
CA VAL A 66 2.31 -8.59 4.72
C VAL A 66 0.97 -8.22 5.34
N ASP A 67 0.96 -7.88 6.63
CA ASP A 67 -0.26 -7.52 7.35
C ASP A 67 -0.88 -6.24 6.78
N GLN A 68 -0.06 -5.23 6.51
CA GLN A 68 -0.55 -3.98 5.93
C GLN A 68 -0.95 -4.13 4.46
N GLN A 69 -0.30 -5.03 3.71
CA GLN A 69 -0.76 -5.41 2.37
C GLN A 69 -2.14 -6.06 2.41
N ARG A 70 -2.38 -6.91 3.42
CA ARG A 70 -3.70 -7.53 3.61
C ARG A 70 -4.74 -6.49 3.96
N ASN A 71 -4.43 -5.52 4.83
CA ASN A 71 -5.32 -4.41 5.17
C ASN A 71 -5.71 -3.61 3.92
N GLN A 72 -4.74 -3.21 3.10
CA GLN A 72 -5.02 -2.49 1.84
C GLN A 72 -5.93 -3.29 0.89
N LEU A 73 -5.71 -4.60 0.79
CA LEU A 73 -6.55 -5.46 -0.05
C LEU A 73 -7.99 -5.49 0.47
N LEU A 74 -8.17 -5.63 1.79
CA LEU A 74 -9.48 -5.67 2.43
C LEU A 74 -10.20 -4.33 2.29
N GLU A 75 -9.53 -3.21 2.52
CA GLU A 75 -10.08 -1.86 2.31
C GLU A 75 -10.55 -1.66 0.87
N LYS A 76 -9.76 -2.12 -0.12
CA LYS A 76 -10.13 -2.05 -1.53
C LYS A 76 -11.38 -2.87 -1.84
N GLN A 77 -11.47 -4.10 -1.30
CA GLN A 77 -12.64 -4.96 -1.48
C GLN A 77 -13.90 -4.36 -0.83
N LEU A 78 -13.77 -3.84 0.39
CA LEU A 78 -14.84 -3.19 1.12
C LEU A 78 -15.36 -1.97 0.36
N LYS A 79 -14.45 -1.11 -0.15
CA LYS A 79 -14.82 0.05 -0.98
C LYS A 79 -15.48 -0.36 -2.29
N GLN A 80 -15.13 -1.50 -2.87
CA GLN A 80 -15.82 -2.03 -4.04
C GLN A 80 -17.24 -2.46 -3.67
N ALA A 81 -17.39 -3.29 -2.64
CA ALA A 81 -18.69 -3.76 -2.18
C ALA A 81 -19.65 -2.63 -1.78
N GLN A 82 -19.15 -1.59 -1.11
CA GLN A 82 -19.94 -0.40 -0.77
C GLN A 82 -20.44 0.32 -2.03
N ARG A 83 -19.58 0.54 -3.01
CA ARG A 83 -19.96 1.18 -4.28
C ARG A 83 -21.00 0.34 -5.02
N ASP A 84 -20.81 -0.98 -5.08
CA ASP A 84 -21.77 -1.87 -5.73
C ASP A 84 -23.13 -1.83 -5.03
N ASN A 85 -23.14 -1.79 -3.69
CA ASN A 85 -24.37 -1.65 -2.91
C ASN A 85 -25.08 -0.31 -3.17
N GLU A 86 -24.32 0.80 -3.26
CA GLU A 86 -24.88 2.12 -3.61
C GLU A 86 -25.49 2.14 -5.01
N ILE A 87 -24.82 1.52 -5.99
CA ILE A 87 -25.33 1.40 -7.36
C ILE A 87 -26.62 0.58 -7.37
N LEU A 88 -26.65 -0.57 -6.68
CA LEU A 88 -27.83 -1.42 -6.59
C LEU A 88 -29.01 -0.71 -5.91
N LYS A 89 -28.76 0.05 -4.84
CA LYS A 89 -29.79 0.85 -4.17
C LYS A 89 -30.39 1.91 -5.11
N LYS A 90 -29.55 2.61 -5.87
CA LYS A 90 -30.01 3.60 -6.86
C LYS A 90 -30.82 2.94 -7.97
N ALA A 91 -30.34 1.81 -8.50
CA ALA A 91 -31.05 1.05 -9.53
C ALA A 91 -32.42 0.55 -9.03
N ALA A 92 -32.48 0.03 -7.80
CA ALA A 92 -33.74 -0.40 -7.18
C ALA A 92 -34.72 0.77 -7.00
N ALA A 93 -34.25 1.95 -6.59
CA ALA A 93 -35.08 3.13 -6.47
C ALA A 93 -35.65 3.58 -7.83
N PHE A 94 -34.84 3.58 -8.89
CA PHE A 94 -35.31 3.86 -10.24
C PHE A 94 -36.32 2.81 -10.73
N PHE A 95 -36.04 1.53 -10.48
CA PHE A 95 -36.94 0.44 -10.86
C PHE A 95 -38.30 0.56 -10.19
N ILE A 96 -38.36 0.83 -8.88
CA ILE A 96 -39.61 1.03 -8.15
C ILE A 96 -40.38 2.25 -8.70
N ARG A 97 -39.69 3.37 -8.95
CA ARG A 97 -40.29 4.58 -9.53
C ARG A 97 -40.93 4.31 -10.89
N ASP A 98 -40.24 3.55 -11.74
CA ASP A 98 -40.65 3.29 -13.12
C ASP A 98 -41.71 2.17 -13.23
N ASN A 99 -42.00 1.46 -12.13
CA ASN A 99 -42.99 0.39 -12.04
C ASN A 99 -44.00 0.66 -10.90
N PRO A 100 -44.95 1.60 -11.10
CA PRO A 100 -45.87 2.05 -10.03
C PRO A 100 -46.80 0.96 -9.50
N ASN A 101 -46.95 -0.16 -10.22
CA ASN A 101 -47.76 -1.30 -9.80
C ASN A 101 -47.09 -2.19 -8.73
N LEU A 102 -45.83 -1.88 -8.35
CA LEU A 102 -45.08 -2.60 -7.31
C LEU A 102 -45.19 -1.96 -5.91
N ASN A 103 -45.83 -0.79 -5.79
CA ASN A 103 -46.12 -0.12 -4.51
C ASN A 103 -47.51 -0.45 -3.99
#